data_AF-B6E1X9-F1
#
_entry.id   AF-B6E1X9-F1
#
_cell.length_a   1.000
_cell.length_b   1.000
_cell.length_c   1.000
_cell.angle_alpha   90.00
_cell.angle_beta   90.00
_cell.angle_gamma   90.00
#
_symmetry.space_group_name_H-M   'P 1'
#
loop_
_entity.id
_entity.type
_entity.pdbx_description
1 polymer ?
#
loop_
_entity_poly.entity_id
_entity_poly.type
_entity_poly.pdbx_seq_one_letter_code
_entity_poly.pdbx_strand_id
1 'polypeptide(L)'
;WLNLVFKWILFGERPYWWVHETPYYANTVRPHIEQYPMTCETGPGSPSGHAMGAAGVYYTLVTSILAIATSKKKFGSKKSTNKDWYLKAALWTLFCGVQVCVCLSRVFIAAHFPHQVVAGVISGMIVAEAFNRTQWIYNASMKKYFYTTLFLTSFAVGFYVLLKAVGVDLLWTLEKAQRWCDRPEWVHLDSTPF
;
A
#
# COMPACT_ATOMS: atom_id res chain seq x y z
N TRP A 1 2.76 -8.91 1.98
CA TRP A 1 2.81 -9.41 3.36
C TRP A 1 2.50 -8.33 4.40
N LEU A 2 3.36 -7.32 4.63
CA LEU A 2 3.10 -6.31 5.69
C LEU A 2 1.78 -5.56 5.51
N ASN A 3 1.43 -5.19 4.28
CA ASN A 3 0.13 -4.56 3.98
C ASN A 3 -1.04 -5.43 4.44
N LEU A 4 -0.97 -6.74 4.19
CA LEU A 4 -2.00 -7.71 4.58
C LEU A 4 -2.17 -7.76 6.10
N VAL A 5 -1.06 -7.91 6.82
CA VAL A 5 -1.04 -7.94 8.29
C VAL A 5 -1.61 -6.65 8.87
N PHE A 6 -1.23 -5.49 8.33
CA PHE A 6 -1.79 -4.21 8.80
C PHE A 6 -3.27 -4.06 8.48
N LYS A 7 -3.76 -4.55 7.34
CA LYS A 7 -5.19 -4.54 7.03
C LYS A 7 -6.01 -5.31 8.06
N TRP A 8 -5.52 -6.46 8.51
CA TRP A 8 -6.18 -7.25 9.55
C TRP A 8 -6.11 -6.62 10.94
N ILE A 9 -5.14 -5.75 11.22
CA ILE A 9 -4.99 -5.11 12.55
C ILE A 9 -5.72 -3.77 12.63
N LEU A 10 -5.73 -2.99 11.53
CA LEU A 10 -6.19 -1.60 11.53
C LEU A 10 -7.67 -1.43 11.21
N PHE A 11 -8.35 -2.46 10.71
CA PHE A 11 -9.80 -2.46 10.40
C PHE A 11 -10.27 -1.18 9.68
N GLY A 12 -9.53 -0.76 8.66
CA GLY A 12 -9.82 0.50 7.97
C GLY A 12 -11.13 0.45 7.19
N GLU A 13 -12.02 1.40 7.45
CA GLU A 13 -13.23 1.66 6.66
C GLU A 13 -12.90 2.15 5.24
N ARG A 14 -13.84 2.05 4.30
CA ARG A 14 -13.74 2.67 2.97
C ARG A 14 -14.84 3.70 2.75
N PRO A 15 -14.54 4.80 2.02
CA PRO A 15 -15.50 5.88 1.82
C PRO A 15 -16.87 5.42 1.28
N TYR A 16 -16.89 4.52 0.29
CA TYR A 16 -18.13 4.14 -0.41
C TYR A 16 -19.17 3.45 0.47
N TRP A 17 -18.79 2.67 1.48
CA TRP A 17 -19.75 2.13 2.45
C TRP A 17 -19.84 2.99 3.71
N TRP A 18 -18.74 3.62 4.13
CA TRP A 18 -18.66 4.40 5.36
C TRP A 18 -19.68 5.54 5.37
N VAL A 19 -19.90 6.19 4.23
CA VAL A 19 -20.87 7.29 4.10
C VAL A 19 -22.30 6.88 4.46
N HIS A 20 -22.65 5.61 4.26
CA HIS A 20 -23.98 5.08 4.54
C HIS A 20 -24.16 4.58 5.97
N GLU A 21 -23.06 4.26 6.66
CA GLU A 21 -23.08 3.62 7.97
C GLU A 21 -22.64 4.56 9.10
N THR A 22 -21.94 5.63 8.77
CA THR A 22 -21.52 6.63 9.75
C THR A 22 -22.73 7.34 10.38
N PRO A 23 -22.76 7.51 11.71
CA PRO A 23 -23.81 8.29 12.37
C PRO A 23 -23.71 9.79 12.06
N TYR A 24 -22.59 10.26 11.49
CA TYR A 24 -22.36 11.67 11.17
C TYR A 24 -23.43 12.26 10.24
N TYR A 25 -23.97 11.45 9.33
CA TYR A 25 -25.03 11.85 8.40
C TYR A 25 -26.41 11.28 8.79
N ALA A 26 -26.64 10.92 10.06
CA ALA A 26 -27.91 10.32 10.49
C ALA A 26 -29.10 11.29 10.33
N ASN A 27 -28.87 12.59 10.57
CA ASN A 27 -29.90 13.63 10.55
C ASN A 27 -29.76 14.59 9.35
N THR A 28 -28.91 14.26 8.38
CA THR A 28 -28.61 15.11 7.22
C THR A 28 -28.63 14.28 5.93
N VAL A 29 -28.68 14.96 4.78
CA VAL A 29 -28.58 14.28 3.49
C VAL A 29 -27.17 13.73 3.35
N ARG A 30 -27.06 12.41 3.20
CA ARG A 30 -25.79 11.72 2.96
C ARG A 30 -25.21 12.17 1.63
N PRO A 31 -23.90 12.48 1.55
CA PRO A 31 -23.29 12.83 0.28
C PRO A 31 -23.33 11.63 -0.66
N HIS A 32 -23.66 11.90 -1.92
CA HIS A 32 -23.60 10.88 -2.96
C HIS A 32 -22.15 10.64 -3.37
N ILE A 33 -21.74 9.36 -3.37
CA ILE A 33 -20.43 8.93 -3.84
C ILE A 33 -20.64 8.18 -5.15
N GLU A 34 -20.07 8.71 -6.22
CA GLU A 34 -20.03 8.04 -7.52
C GLU A 34 -19.20 6.75 -7.42
N GLN A 35 -19.76 5.63 -7.86
CA GLN A 35 -19.05 4.36 -7.90
C GLN A 35 -18.67 3.99 -9.34
N TYR A 36 -17.42 3.56 -9.47
CA TYR A 36 -16.81 3.01 -10.68
C TYR A 36 -16.56 1.52 -10.54
N PRO A 37 -16.30 0.79 -11.65
CA PRO A 37 -15.99 -0.63 -11.62
C PRO A 37 -14.90 -1.03 -10.62
N MET A 38 -13.94 -0.16 -10.29
CA MET A 38 -12.83 -0.43 -9.36
C MET A 38 -13.09 -0.01 -7.90
N THR A 39 -14.30 0.45 -7.57
CA THR A 39 -14.61 1.05 -6.25
C THR A 39 -14.77 0.00 -5.17
N CYS A 40 -15.52 -1.07 -5.47
CA CYS A 40 -15.99 -2.03 -4.48
C CYS A 40 -14.97 -3.13 -4.17
N GLU A 41 -13.80 -2.71 -3.73
CA GLU A 41 -12.84 -3.63 -3.11
C GLU A 41 -13.35 -4.11 -1.75
N THR A 42 -13.00 -5.34 -1.42
CA THR A 42 -13.58 -6.14 -0.32
C THR A 42 -12.64 -6.31 0.85
N GLY A 43 -11.38 -5.89 0.76
CA GLY A 43 -10.45 -5.85 1.89
C GLY A 43 -10.50 -4.53 2.69
N PRO A 44 -10.04 -4.51 3.96
CA PRO A 44 -9.90 -3.29 4.75
C PRO A 44 -9.08 -2.20 4.04
N GLY A 45 -9.44 -0.94 4.27
CA GLY A 45 -8.88 0.23 3.59
C GLY A 45 -7.51 0.67 4.07
N SER A 46 -7.09 0.29 5.28
CA SER A 46 -5.87 0.83 5.93
C SER A 46 -4.73 -0.21 6.01
N PRO A 47 -3.51 0.11 5.53
CA PRO A 47 -3.15 1.19 4.61
C PRO A 47 -3.41 0.80 3.15
N SER A 48 -3.40 1.79 2.25
CA SER A 48 -3.59 1.52 0.82
C SER A 48 -2.44 0.67 0.25
N GLY A 49 -2.75 -0.53 -0.23
CA GLY A 49 -1.78 -1.43 -0.85
C GLY A 49 -1.19 -0.89 -2.15
N HIS A 50 -1.99 -0.19 -2.95
CA HIS A 50 -1.54 0.47 -4.18
C HIS A 50 -0.48 1.55 -3.89
N ALA A 51 -0.77 2.44 -2.93
CA ALA A 51 0.18 3.49 -2.53
C ALA A 51 1.43 2.90 -1.87
N MET A 52 1.28 1.90 -0.99
CA MET A 52 2.41 1.24 -0.33
C MET A 52 3.32 0.51 -1.32
N GLY A 53 2.75 -0.24 -2.25
CA GLY A 53 3.50 -0.97 -3.28
C GLY A 53 4.23 -0.02 -4.24
N ALA A 54 3.53 1.00 -4.74
CA ALA A 54 4.13 2.01 -5.60
C ALA A 54 5.27 2.74 -4.88
N ALA A 55 5.04 3.24 -3.66
CA ALA A 55 6.06 3.93 -2.89
C ALA A 55 7.28 3.04 -2.65
N GLY A 56 7.10 1.77 -2.28
CA GLY A 56 8.20 0.83 -2.08
C GLY A 56 9.06 0.66 -3.34
N VAL A 57 8.43 0.36 -4.48
CA VAL A 57 9.14 0.12 -5.75
C VAL A 57 9.86 1.38 -6.24
N TYR A 58 9.16 2.51 -6.34
CA TYR A 58 9.75 3.73 -6.89
C TYR A 58 10.78 4.35 -5.95
N TYR A 59 10.63 4.23 -4.63
CA TYR A 59 11.65 4.68 -3.68
C TYR A 59 12.94 3.87 -3.82
N THR A 60 12.84 2.53 -3.92
CA THR A 60 14.01 1.66 -4.18
C THR A 60 14.67 2.00 -5.51
N LEU A 61 13.89 2.29 -6.57
CA LEU A 61 14.43 2.66 -7.87
C LEU A 61 15.22 3.98 -7.79
N VAL A 62 14.61 5.02 -7.20
CA VAL A 62 15.26 6.34 -7.06
C VAL A 62 16.55 6.23 -6.25
N THR A 63 16.53 5.57 -5.10
CA THR A 63 17.70 5.40 -4.24
C THR A 63 18.80 4.57 -4.92
N SER A 64 18.44 3.52 -5.66
CA SER A 64 19.40 2.70 -6.42
C SER A 64 20.07 3.48 -7.55
N ILE A 65 19.31 4.25 -8.34
CA ILE A 65 19.86 5.10 -9.41
C ILE A 65 20.82 6.13 -8.82
N LEU A 66 20.44 6.78 -7.72
CA LEU A 66 21.29 7.75 -7.03
C LEU A 66 22.57 7.12 -6.49
N ALA A 67 22.49 5.91 -5.92
CA ALA A 67 23.65 5.17 -5.43
C ALA A 67 24.63 4.82 -6.57
N ILE A 68 24.12 4.31 -7.70
CA ILE A 68 24.95 3.97 -8.87
C ILE A 68 25.58 5.23 -9.47
N ALA A 69 24.81 6.30 -9.63
CA ALA A 69 25.29 7.57 -10.16
C ALA A 69 26.38 8.18 -9.26
N THR A 70 26.28 8.02 -7.95
CA THR A 70 27.29 8.47 -6.99
C THR A 70 28.53 7.57 -7.00
N SER A 71 28.36 6.24 -7.08
CA SER A 71 29.45 5.26 -7.10
C SER A 71 30.32 5.39 -8.36
N LYS A 72 29.72 5.51 -9.55
CA LYS A 72 30.45 5.72 -10.81
C LYS A 72 31.31 6.99 -10.82
N LYS A 73 30.90 8.03 -10.06
CA LYS A 73 31.64 9.30 -9.96
C LYS A 73 32.89 9.20 -9.06
N LYS A 74 32.93 8.24 -8.12
CA LYS A 74 34.07 8.01 -7.21
C LYS A 74 35.32 7.48 -7.95
N PHE A 75 35.16 6.91 -9.15
CA PHE A 75 36.22 6.27 -9.92
C PHE A 75 36.82 7.12 -11.07
N GLY A 76 36.56 8.43 -11.15
CA GLY A 76 37.36 9.31 -12.03
C GLY A 76 36.65 10.45 -12.78
N SER A 77 35.42 10.84 -12.41
CA SER A 77 34.71 11.94 -13.11
C SER A 77 34.69 13.25 -12.30
N LYS A 78 35.03 14.37 -12.95
CA LYS A 78 35.06 15.73 -12.38
C LYS A 78 33.70 16.09 -11.75
N LYS A 79 33.73 16.53 -10.49
CA LYS A 79 32.55 16.83 -9.66
C LYS A 79 31.74 18.01 -10.23
N SER A 80 30.72 17.76 -11.06
CA SER A 80 29.72 18.77 -11.42
C SER A 80 28.58 18.73 -10.40
N THR A 81 28.68 19.56 -9.36
CA THR A 81 27.74 19.64 -8.24
C THR A 81 26.31 19.96 -8.72
N ASN A 82 26.19 20.80 -9.75
CA ASN A 82 24.90 21.20 -10.32
C ASN A 82 24.18 20.02 -10.97
N LYS A 83 24.87 19.23 -11.81
CA LYS A 83 24.26 18.06 -12.49
C LYS A 83 23.75 17.00 -11.51
N ASP A 84 24.43 16.81 -10.38
CA ASP A 84 24.01 15.87 -9.34
C ASP A 84 22.74 16.33 -8.62
N TRP A 85 22.66 17.61 -8.30
CA TRP A 85 21.46 18.22 -7.72
C TRP A 85 20.28 18.15 -8.69
N TYR A 86 20.47 18.46 -9.97
CA TYR A 86 19.42 18.35 -10.98
C TYR A 86 18.88 16.92 -11.11
N LEU A 87 19.77 15.91 -11.12
CA LEU A 87 19.34 14.51 -11.17
C LEU A 87 18.52 14.13 -9.94
N LYS A 88 18.98 14.50 -8.74
CA LYS A 88 18.23 14.28 -7.49
C LYS A 88 16.86 14.95 -7.54
N ALA A 89 16.81 16.22 -7.91
CA ALA A 89 15.57 16.98 -8.02
C ALA A 89 14.60 16.35 -9.04
N ALA A 90 15.11 15.92 -10.20
CA ALA A 90 14.30 15.25 -11.22
C ALA A 90 13.73 13.91 -10.73
N LEU A 91 14.56 13.06 -10.11
CA LEU A 91 14.13 11.75 -9.62
C LEU A 91 13.11 11.85 -8.48
N TRP A 92 13.33 12.74 -7.51
CA TRP A 92 12.38 12.95 -6.43
C TRP A 92 11.08 13.62 -6.91
N THR A 93 11.17 14.55 -7.86
CA THR A 93 9.97 15.13 -8.50
C THR A 93 9.16 14.05 -9.22
N LEU A 94 9.81 13.16 -9.98
CA LEU A 94 9.15 12.04 -10.64
C LEU A 94 8.48 11.10 -9.63
N PHE A 95 9.19 10.75 -8.56
CA PHE A 95 8.63 9.94 -7.46
C PHE A 95 7.37 10.60 -6.89
N CYS A 96 7.43 11.88 -6.53
CA CYS A 96 6.29 12.62 -6.00
C CYS A 96 5.12 12.65 -6.99
N GLY A 97 5.39 12.92 -8.28
CA GLY A 97 4.36 12.92 -9.32
C GLY A 97 3.64 11.58 -9.42
N VAL A 98 4.37 10.47 -9.44
CA VAL A 98 3.79 9.12 -9.47
C VAL A 98 2.96 8.84 -8.21
N GLN A 99 3.47 9.17 -7.01
CA GLN A 99 2.74 8.95 -5.77
C GLN A 99 1.46 9.78 -5.70
N VAL A 100 1.49 11.04 -6.16
CA VAL A 100 0.29 11.88 -6.25
C VAL A 100 -0.74 11.25 -7.18
N CYS A 101 -0.34 10.80 -8.38
CA CYS A 101 -1.25 10.14 -9.32
C CYS A 101 -1.87 8.87 -8.72
N VAL A 102 -1.08 8.02 -8.05
CA VAL A 102 -1.58 6.82 -7.39
C VAL A 102 -2.50 7.17 -6.23
N CYS A 103 -2.14 8.13 -5.37
CA CYS A 103 -3.00 8.51 -4.25
C CYS A 103 -4.33 9.11 -4.72
N LEU A 104 -4.28 10.01 -5.69
CA LEU A 104 -5.46 10.65 -6.26
C LEU A 104 -6.37 9.65 -6.95
N SER A 105 -5.84 8.69 -7.71
CA SER A 105 -6.69 7.68 -8.36
C SER A 105 -7.50 6.88 -7.35
N ARG A 106 -6.91 6.59 -6.18
CA ARG A 106 -7.51 5.80 -5.10
C ARG A 106 -8.53 6.57 -4.25
N VAL A 107 -8.29 7.87 -4.06
CA VAL A 107 -9.24 8.78 -3.40
C VAL A 107 -10.40 9.12 -4.33
N PHE A 108 -10.12 9.33 -5.62
CA PHE A 108 -11.12 9.69 -6.64
C PHE A 108 -12.19 8.60 -6.80
N ILE A 109 -11.80 7.33 -6.87
CA ILE A 109 -12.74 6.21 -6.94
C ILE A 109 -13.35 5.84 -5.57
N ALA A 110 -13.19 6.68 -4.54
CA ALA A 110 -13.72 6.46 -3.20
C ALA A 110 -13.32 5.11 -2.55
N ALA A 111 -12.21 4.51 -3.00
CA ALA A 111 -11.71 3.25 -2.46
C ALA A 111 -10.87 3.45 -1.19
N HIS A 112 -10.33 4.65 -0.96
CA HIS A 112 -9.54 4.98 0.23
C HIS A 112 -9.76 6.42 0.70
N PHE A 113 -9.63 6.62 2.01
CA PHE A 113 -9.50 7.95 2.60
C PHE A 113 -8.08 8.53 2.41
N PRO A 114 -7.91 9.87 2.43
CA PRO A 114 -6.61 10.51 2.27
C PRO A 114 -5.54 10.02 3.26
N HIS A 115 -5.91 9.80 4.53
CA HIS A 115 -4.95 9.31 5.53
C HIS A 115 -4.45 7.88 5.23
N GLN A 116 -5.27 7.05 4.58
CA GLN A 116 -4.91 5.65 4.26
C GLN A 116 -3.91 5.57 3.11
N VAL A 117 -4.02 6.45 2.12
CA VAL A 117 -3.05 6.54 1.04
C VAL A 117 -1.73 7.14 1.52
N VAL A 118 -1.77 8.17 2.40
CA VAL A 118 -0.58 8.74 3.04
C VAL A 118 0.15 7.69 3.90
N ALA A 119 -0.58 6.97 4.75
CA ALA A 119 -0.02 5.86 5.54
C ALA A 119 0.57 4.76 4.64
N GLY A 120 -0.05 4.50 3.49
CA GLY A 120 0.48 3.62 2.46
C GLY A 120 1.84 4.09 1.95
N VAL A 121 1.96 5.33 1.50
CA VAL A 121 3.23 5.89 1.00
C VAL A 121 4.33 5.80 2.05
N ILE A 122 4.04 6.25 3.29
CA ILE A 122 5.02 6.24 4.40
C ILE A 122 5.48 4.81 4.70
N SER A 123 4.54 3.87 4.86
CA SER A 123 4.89 2.47 5.14
C SER A 123 5.67 1.83 3.99
N GLY A 124 5.36 2.16 2.74
CA GLY A 124 6.11 1.68 1.56
C GLY A 124 7.56 2.16 1.56
N MET A 125 7.79 3.45 1.86
CA MET A 125 9.14 4.01 1.96
C MET A 125 9.93 3.40 3.12
N ILE A 126 9.31 3.20 4.29
CA ILE A 126 9.96 2.54 5.45
C ILE A 126 10.38 1.12 5.09
N VAL A 127 9.51 0.37 4.42
CA VAL A 127 9.84 -1.00 3.98
C VAL A 127 11.00 -0.97 2.99
N ALA A 128 10.96 -0.11 1.98
CA ALA A 128 12.05 0.01 1.01
C ALA A 128 13.39 0.35 1.69
N GLU A 129 13.40 1.29 2.63
CA GLU A 129 14.60 1.67 3.38
C GLU A 129 15.10 0.55 4.30
N ALA A 130 14.20 -0.17 4.97
CA ALA A 130 14.56 -1.32 5.79
C ALA A 130 15.22 -2.44 4.96
N PHE A 131 14.67 -2.73 3.78
CA PHE A 131 15.26 -3.69 2.86
C PHE A 131 16.63 -3.24 2.34
N ASN A 132 16.78 -1.95 2.01
CA ASN A 132 18.07 -1.39 1.58
C ASN A 132 19.17 -1.54 2.65
N ARG A 133 18.83 -1.42 3.93
CA ARG A 133 19.78 -1.64 5.05
C ARG A 133 20.09 -3.10 5.31
N THR A 134 19.26 -4.02 4.82
CA THR A 134 19.36 -5.45 5.12
C THR A 134 20.26 -6.16 4.11
N GLN A 135 21.58 -6.02 4.31
CA GLN A 135 22.61 -6.51 3.39
C GLN A 135 22.67 -8.04 3.24
N TRP A 136 22.12 -8.82 4.19
CA TRP A 136 22.12 -10.29 4.11
C TRP A 136 21.32 -10.79 2.90
N ILE A 137 20.29 -10.05 2.46
CA ILE A 137 19.39 -10.46 1.37
C ILE A 137 20.18 -10.68 0.08
N TYR A 138 21.16 -9.81 -0.23
CA TYR A 138 21.98 -9.92 -1.44
C TYR A 138 22.86 -11.16 -1.48
N ASN A 139 23.22 -11.72 -0.32
CA ASN A 139 24.05 -12.92 -0.18
C ASN A 139 23.26 -14.14 0.34
N ALA A 140 21.92 -14.09 0.29
CA ALA A 140 21.07 -15.14 0.82
C ALA A 140 21.05 -16.36 -0.13
N SER A 141 21.33 -17.55 0.41
CA SER A 141 21.14 -18.81 -0.31
C SER A 141 19.66 -19.11 -0.55
N MET A 142 19.35 -19.92 -1.57
CA MET A 142 17.98 -20.41 -1.84
C MET A 142 17.29 -21.03 -0.61
N LYS A 143 18.04 -21.72 0.26
CA LYS A 143 17.51 -22.27 1.52
C LYS A 143 16.95 -21.18 2.44
N LYS A 144 17.65 -20.04 2.57
CA LYS A 144 17.22 -18.91 3.40
C LYS A 144 15.95 -18.27 2.83
N TYR A 145 15.87 -18.11 1.52
CA TYR A 145 14.64 -17.62 0.87
C TYR A 145 13.47 -18.57 1.11
N PHE A 146 13.68 -19.87 0.93
CA PHE A 146 12.65 -20.87 1.19
C PHE A 146 12.15 -20.81 2.64
N TYR A 147 13.05 -20.80 3.64
CA TYR A 147 12.65 -20.71 5.05
C TYR A 147 11.99 -19.37 5.39
N THR A 148 12.43 -18.26 4.79
CA THR A 148 11.81 -16.95 5.02
C THR A 148 10.40 -16.92 4.46
N THR A 149 10.19 -17.39 3.22
CA THR A 149 8.87 -17.47 2.60
C THR A 149 7.96 -18.41 3.38
N LEU A 150 8.47 -19.57 3.79
CA LEU A 150 7.72 -20.52 4.61
C LEU A 150 7.30 -19.86 5.93
N PHE A 151 8.24 -19.22 6.64
CA PHE A 151 7.96 -18.50 7.88
C PHE A 151 6.89 -17.42 7.70
N LEU A 152 7.04 -16.55 6.70
CA LEU A 152 6.08 -15.48 6.43
C LEU A 152 4.70 -16.03 6.08
N THR A 153 4.63 -17.10 5.29
CA THR A 153 3.36 -17.75 4.91
C THR A 153 2.71 -18.41 6.13
N SER A 154 3.47 -19.20 6.89
CA SER A 154 3.00 -19.83 8.13
C SER A 154 2.54 -18.80 9.16
N PHE A 155 3.24 -17.66 9.29
CA PHE A 155 2.81 -16.57 10.14
C PHE A 155 1.48 -15.98 9.66
N ALA A 156 1.35 -15.68 8.36
CA ALA A 156 0.12 -15.09 7.84
C ALA A 156 -1.08 -16.00 8.08
N VAL A 157 -0.94 -17.30 7.78
CA VAL A 157 -1.97 -18.31 8.03
C VAL A 157 -2.26 -18.46 9.52
N GLY A 158 -1.22 -18.58 10.35
CA GLY A 158 -1.37 -18.71 11.80
C GLY A 158 -2.04 -17.50 12.44
N PHE A 159 -1.70 -16.30 11.97
CA PHE A 159 -2.28 -15.05 12.44
C PHE A 159 -3.75 -14.92 12.00
N TYR A 160 -4.08 -15.29 10.76
CA TYR A 160 -5.48 -15.38 10.31
C TYR A 160 -6.31 -16.32 11.20
N VAL A 161 -5.80 -17.54 11.44
CA VAL A 161 -6.49 -18.53 12.30
C VAL A 161 -6.62 -18.01 13.72
N LEU A 162 -5.60 -17.36 14.26
CA LEU A 162 -5.64 -16.76 15.59
C LEU A 162 -6.73 -15.68 15.69
N LEU A 163 -6.78 -14.74 14.74
CA LEU A 163 -7.80 -13.69 14.69
C LEU A 163 -9.21 -14.31 14.67
N LYS A 164 -9.42 -15.31 13.82
CA LYS A 164 -10.68 -16.05 13.76
C LYS A 164 -11.01 -16.74 15.09
N ALA A 165 -10.02 -17.35 15.75
CA ALA A 165 -10.21 -18.05 17.02
C ALA A 165 -10.57 -17.10 18.18
N VAL A 166 -10.07 -15.87 18.17
CA VAL A 166 -10.44 -14.84 19.17
C VAL A 166 -11.72 -14.07 18.81
N GLY A 167 -12.45 -14.52 17.79
CA GLY A 167 -13.77 -13.97 17.43
C GLY A 167 -13.73 -12.71 16.58
N VAL A 168 -12.58 -12.38 15.95
CA VAL A 168 -12.51 -11.29 14.98
C VAL A 168 -13.24 -11.71 13.71
N ASP A 169 -14.23 -10.91 13.30
CA ASP A 169 -14.83 -11.03 11.98
C ASP A 169 -13.83 -10.52 10.93
N LEU A 170 -13.36 -11.41 10.06
CA LEU A 170 -12.45 -11.10 8.96
C LEU A 170 -13.18 -10.84 7.63
N LEU A 171 -14.48 -11.12 7.58
CA LEU A 171 -15.33 -10.95 6.40
C LEU A 171 -16.25 -9.73 6.50
N TRP A 172 -16.18 -8.96 7.59
CA TRP A 172 -16.98 -7.76 7.82
C TRP A 172 -16.98 -6.78 6.63
N THR A 173 -15.85 -6.63 5.93
CA THR A 173 -15.75 -5.75 4.75
C THR A 173 -16.42 -6.33 3.51
N LEU A 174 -16.53 -7.67 3.40
CA LEU A 174 -17.22 -8.33 2.30
C LEU A 174 -18.73 -8.08 2.40
N GLU A 175 -19.30 -8.18 3.60
CA GLU A 175 -20.71 -7.88 3.84
C GLU A 175 -21.04 -6.42 3.49
N LYS A 176 -20.16 -5.48 3.86
CA LYS A 176 -20.31 -4.06 3.49
C LYS A 176 -20.22 -3.84 1.99
N ALA A 177 -19.27 -4.49 1.31
CA ALA A 177 -19.12 -4.41 -0.14
C ALA A 177 -20.37 -4.94 -0.85
N GLN A 178 -20.89 -6.10 -0.44
CA GLN A 178 -22.12 -6.67 -1.03
C GLN A 178 -23.36 -5.79 -0.80
N ARG A 179 -23.42 -5.09 0.34
CA ARG A 179 -24.57 -4.25 0.70
C ARG A 179 -24.58 -2.89 0.01
N TRP A 180 -23.41 -2.27 -0.13
CA TRP A 180 -23.29 -0.86 -0.53
C TRP A 180 -22.65 -0.66 -1.91
N CYS A 181 -22.22 -1.72 -2.58
CA CYS A 181 -21.80 -1.60 -3.97
C CYS A 181 -23.01 -1.44 -4.89
N ASP A 182 -22.93 -0.48 -5.82
CA ASP A 182 -24.03 -0.19 -6.75
C ASP A 182 -24.31 -1.36 -7.72
N ARG A 183 -23.26 -2.12 -8.06
CA ARG A 183 -23.34 -3.25 -8.98
C ARG A 183 -22.64 -4.48 -8.42
N PRO A 184 -23.32 -5.65 -8.39
CA PRO A 184 -22.72 -6.86 -7.84
C PRO A 184 -21.47 -7.30 -8.63
N GLU A 185 -21.41 -7.03 -9.93
CA GLU A 185 -20.24 -7.35 -10.76
C GLU A 185 -18.98 -6.52 -10.43
N TRP A 186 -19.11 -5.44 -9.65
CA TRP A 186 -17.97 -4.61 -9.22
C TRP A 186 -17.37 -5.05 -7.89
N VAL A 187 -17.96 -6.07 -7.23
CA VAL A 187 -17.45 -6.60 -5.97
C VAL A 187 -16.22 -7.47 -6.24
N HIS A 188 -15.04 -6.91 -5.93
CA HIS A 188 -13.74 -7.54 -6.20
C HIS A 188 -13.34 -8.51 -5.10
N LEU A 189 -13.79 -9.76 -5.19
CA LEU A 189 -13.47 -10.82 -4.22
C LEU A 189 -11.97 -11.11 -4.11
N ASP A 190 -11.22 -10.93 -5.19
CA ASP A 190 -9.76 -11.06 -5.28
C ASP A 190 -9.01 -10.04 -4.41
N SER A 191 -9.65 -8.92 -4.07
CA SER A 191 -9.11 -7.94 -3.13
C SER A 191 -9.35 -8.28 -1.65
N THR A 192 -10.03 -9.40 -1.37
CA THR A 192 -10.25 -9.90 0.00
C THR A 192 -8.95 -10.48 0.54
N PRO A 193 -8.52 -10.07 1.74
CA PRO A 193 -7.36 -10.65 2.41
C PRO A 193 -7.73 -11.99 3.08
N PHE A 194 -7.89 -13.05 2.29
CA PHE A 194 -8.04 -14.42 2.77
C PHE A 194 -6.77 -14.94 3.45
#